data_AF-A0A0A2A8F7-F1
#
_entry.id   AF-A0A0A2A8F7-F1
#
_cell.length_a   1.000
_cell.length_b   1.000
_cell.length_c   1.000
_cell.angle_alpha   90.00
_cell.angle_beta   90.00
_cell.angle_gamma   90.00
#
_symmetry.space_group_name_H-M   'P 1'
#
loop_
_entity.id
_entity.type
_entity.pdbx_description
1 polymer ?
#
loop_
_entity_poly.entity_id
_entity_poly.type
_entity_poly.pdbx_seq_one_letter_code
_entity_poly.pdbx_strand_id
1 'polypeptide(L)' 'MKNTKNKIVEKEKIVAEKLNGRFAMLGFIALIGAYLSTGQIIPGFI' A
#
# COMPACT_ATOMS: atom_id res chain seq x y z
N MET A 1 27.14 -20.91 -3.81
CA MET A 1 26.62 -19.71 -4.50
C MET A 1 25.08 -19.59 -4.57
N LYS A 2 24.29 -20.35 -3.79
CA LYS A 2 22.80 -20.17 -3.69
C LYS A 2 22.37 -19.18 -2.59
N ASN A 3 23.20 -19.02 -1.55
CA ASN A 3 22.83 -18.30 -0.32
C ASN A 3 22.74 -16.77 -0.50
N THR A 4 23.50 -16.20 -1.45
CA THR A 4 23.49 -14.75 -1.72
C THR A 4 22.21 -14.31 -2.42
N LYS A 5 21.67 -15.11 -3.35
CA LYS A 5 20.43 -14.78 -4.09
C LYS A 5 19.21 -14.71 -3.17
N ASN A 6 19.09 -15.65 -2.22
CA ASN A 6 17.98 -15.65 -1.25
C ASN A 6 17.98 -14.41 -0.34
N LYS A 7 19.15 -13.99 0.16
CA LYS A 7 19.28 -12.76 0.97
C LYS A 7 18.92 -11.48 0.20
N ILE A 8 19.14 -11.44 -1.11
CA ILE A 8 18.78 -10.30 -1.96
C ILE A 8 17.25 -10.27 -2.15
N VAL A 9 16.64 -11.42 -2.44
CA VAL A 9 15.18 -11.54 -2.60
C VAL A 9 14.43 -11.17 -1.31
N GLU A 10 14.94 -11.54 -0.12
CA GLU A 10 14.34 -11.10 1.15
C GLU A 10 14.40 -9.58 1.35
N LYS A 11 15.53 -8.94 1.01
CA LYS A 11 15.64 -7.47 1.11
C LYS A 11 14.70 -6.76 0.15
N GLU A 12 14.58 -7.24 -1.09
CA GLU A 12 13.67 -6.66 -2.08
C GLU A 12 12.20 -6.83 -1.65
N LYS A 13 11.84 -7.97 -1.05
CA LYS A 13 10.49 -8.19 -0.48
C LYS A 13 10.15 -7.20 0.62
N ILE A 14 11.08 -6.92 1.55
CA ILE A 14 10.86 -5.95 2.64
C ILE A 14 10.62 -4.54 2.08
N VAL A 15 11.35 -4.15 1.03
CA VAL A 15 11.15 -2.86 0.36
C VAL A 15 9.77 -2.81 -0.31
N ALA A 16 9.39 -3.87 -1.04
CA ALA A 16 8.08 -3.96 -1.68
C ALA A 16 6.93 -3.92 -0.66
N GLU A 17 7.07 -4.64 0.46
CA GLU A 17 6.06 -4.67 1.54
C GLU A 17 5.89 -3.29 2.19
N LYS A 18 7.01 -2.60 2.48
CA LYS A 18 6.98 -1.23 3.02
C LYS A 18 6.38 -0.22 2.04
N LEU A 19 6.69 -0.36 0.75
CA LEU A 19 6.14 0.50 -0.29
C LEU A 19 4.63 0.29 -0.45
N ASN A 20 4.20 -0.97 -0.58
CA ASN A 20 2.79 -1.34 -0.68
C ASN A 20 2.00 -0.93 0.57
N GLY A 21 2.57 -1.11 1.77
CA GLY A 21 1.95 -0.67 3.02
C GLY A 21 1.73 0.84 3.07
N ARG A 22 2.68 1.66 2.56
CA ARG A 22 2.50 3.12 2.47
C ARG A 22 1.39 3.52 1.52
N PHE A 23 1.32 2.89 0.33
CA PHE A 23 0.25 3.15 -0.62
C PHE A 23 -1.12 2.72 -0.07
N ALA A 24 -1.19 1.61 0.63
CA ALA A 24 -2.42 1.17 1.30
C ALA A 24 -2.88 2.18 2.37
N MET A 25 -1.97 2.72 3.19
CA MET A 25 -2.30 3.76 4.16
C MET A 25 -2.80 5.04 3.49
N LEU A 26 -2.18 5.48 2.39
CA LEU A 26 -2.64 6.63 1.62
C LEU A 26 -4.04 6.40 1.04
N GLY A 27 -4.32 5.22 0.48
CA GLY A 27 -5.64 4.85 -0.02
C GLY A 27 -6.71 4.84 1.08
N PHE A 28 -6.36 4.35 2.27
CA PHE A 28 -7.27 4.35 3.43
C PHE A 28 -7.59 5.78 3.92
N ILE A 29 -6.57 6.63 4.05
CA ILE A 29 -6.78 8.04 4.44
C ILE A 29 -7.61 8.77 3.38
N ALA A 30 -7.34 8.53 2.09
CA ALA A 30 -8.12 9.09 1.00
C ALA A 30 -9.59 8.64 1.05
N LEU A 31 -9.84 7.36 1.35
CA LEU A 31 -11.19 6.82 1.51
C LEU A 31 -11.94 7.50 2.66
N ILE A 32 -11.29 7.65 3.82
CA ILE A 32 -11.87 8.36 4.97
C ILE A 32 -12.13 9.83 4.60
N GLY A 33 -11.15 10.50 4.01
CA GLY A 33 -11.26 11.90 3.62
C GLY A 33 -12.40 12.13 2.62
N ALA A 34 -12.57 11.21 1.67
CA ALA A 34 -13.67 11.23 0.73
C ALA A 34 -15.03 11.05 1.42
N TYR A 35 -15.16 10.07 2.32
CA TYR A 35 -16.38 9.88 3.09
C TYR A 35 -16.74 11.12 3.93
N LEU A 36 -15.76 11.72 4.59
CA LEU A 36 -15.97 12.93 5.40
C LEU A 36 -16.32 14.16 4.55
N SER A 37 -15.76 14.27 3.35
CA SER A 37 -15.93 15.46 2.49
C SER A 37 -17.18 15.39 1.60
N THR A 38 -17.55 14.19 1.15
CA THR A 38 -18.61 13.96 0.16
C THR A 38 -19.78 13.13 0.68
N GLY A 39 -19.63 12.48 1.85
CA GLY A 39 -20.59 11.50 2.36
C GLY A 39 -20.57 10.16 1.63
N GLN A 40 -19.72 9.99 0.60
CA GLN A 40 -19.68 8.77 -0.21
C GLN A 40 -18.71 7.75 0.40
N ILE A 41 -19.21 6.53 0.62
CA ILE A 41 -18.39 5.41 1.11
C ILE A 41 -17.35 5.00 0.05
N ILE A 42 -17.71 5.12 -1.23
CA ILE A 42 -16.80 4.89 -2.37
C ILE A 42 -16.89 6.12 -3.28
N PRO A 43 -15.92 7.05 -3.20
CA PRO A 43 -15.88 8.19 -4.11
C PRO A 43 -15.69 7.73 -5.56
N GLY A 44 -16.57 8.16 -6.47
CA GLY A 44 -16.45 7.92 -7.91
C GLY A 44 -16.94 6.55 -8.42
N PHE A 45 -17.60 5.75 -7.57
CA PHE A 45 -18.42 4.62 -8.00
C PHE A 45 -19.89 5.05 -7.81
N ILE A 46 -20.70 4.93 -8.87
CA ILE A 46 -22.03 5.57 -9.10
C ILE A 46 -22.80 5.91 -7.82
#